data_AF-A0A7Y8LVM5-F1
#
_entry.id   AF-A0A7Y8LVM5-F1
#
_cell.length_a   1.000
_cell.length_b   1.000
_cell.length_c   1.000
_cell.angle_alpha   90.00
_cell.angle_beta   90.00
_cell.angle_gamma   90.00
#
_symmetry.space_group_name_H-M   'P 1'
#
loop_
_entity.id
_entity.type
_entity.pdbx_description
1 polymer ?
#
loop_
_entity_poly.entity_id
_entity_poly.type
_entity_poly.pdbx_seq_one_letter_code
_entity_poly.pdbx_strand_id
1 'polypeptide(L)'
;MRSADFARASASLVKHVSVPLEVLFLGAFLATLARHAVSLGIVGVAGLAAGTWVPAKLPWLLVGAVLLVVMSWGLALLLVVAGAVLPDLSHLVGSGTMVLFFLTPVLYPATLVPAPLARWLPANPLVGALELFRSALIGGRVAPVAVGVTALVAAICLVGGSVVFSRQAMAVRDLV
;
A
#
# COMPACT_ATOMS: atom_id res chain seq x y z
N MET A 1 1.92 2.70 -9.08
CA MET A 1 1.90 3.34 -10.42
C MET A 1 2.60 4.69 -10.38
N ARG A 2 2.05 5.72 -9.74
CA ARG A 2 2.66 7.07 -9.67
C ARG A 2 4.09 7.12 -9.12
N SER A 3 4.44 6.23 -8.20
CA SER A 3 5.79 6.16 -7.61
C SER A 3 6.87 5.67 -8.59
N ALA A 4 6.52 4.82 -9.56
CA ALA A 4 7.49 4.34 -10.56
C ALA A 4 7.85 5.44 -11.58
N ASP A 5 6.88 6.28 -11.94
CA ASP A 5 7.10 7.40 -12.88
C ASP A 5 7.66 8.66 -12.18
N PHE A 6 7.64 8.69 -10.84
CA PHE A 6 7.94 9.87 -10.03
C PHE A 6 9.36 10.42 -10.23
N ALA A 7 10.35 9.52 -10.31
CA ALA A 7 11.75 9.90 -10.49
C ALA A 7 11.96 10.73 -11.76
N ARG A 8 11.33 10.32 -12.87
CA ARG A 8 11.41 11.03 -14.16
C ARG A 8 10.55 12.29 -14.19
N ALA A 9 9.35 12.25 -13.61
CA ALA A 9 8.47 13.44 -13.55
C ALA A 9 9.09 14.60 -12.75
N SER A 10 9.98 14.29 -11.81
CA SER A 10 10.68 15.27 -10.96
C SER A 10 12.05 15.68 -11.52
N ALA A 11 12.48 15.12 -12.66
CA ALA A 11 13.81 15.33 -13.25
C ALA A 11 14.13 16.80 -13.58
N SER A 12 13.19 17.48 -14.23
CA SER A 12 13.33 18.89 -14.59
C SER A 12 13.33 19.80 -13.36
N LEU A 13 12.56 19.44 -12.33
CA LEU A 13 12.51 20.18 -11.07
C LEU A 13 13.83 20.06 -10.31
N VAL A 14 14.40 18.87 -10.18
CA VAL A 14 15.70 18.64 -9.50
C VAL A 14 16.85 19.36 -10.23
N LYS A 15 16.79 19.46 -11.57
CA LYS A 15 17.81 20.15 -12.38
C LYS A 15 17.76 21.68 -12.29
N HIS A 16 16.58 22.26 -12.06
CA HIS A 16 16.40 23.72 -12.03
C HIS A 16 16.23 24.31 -10.62
N VAL A 17 15.76 23.51 -9.68
CA VAL A 17 15.55 23.89 -8.28
C VAL A 17 16.13 22.75 -7.46
N SER A 18 17.23 22.99 -6.75
CA SER A 18 18.05 22.01 -6.03
C SER A 18 17.34 21.33 -4.84
N VAL A 19 16.13 20.79 -5.03
CA VAL A 19 15.32 20.16 -4.00
C VAL A 19 15.71 18.68 -3.88
N PRO A 20 15.95 18.17 -2.65
CA PRO A 20 16.19 16.75 -2.44
C PRO A 20 15.01 15.90 -2.93
N LEU A 21 15.31 14.80 -3.65
CA LEU A 21 14.31 13.86 -4.16
C LEU A 21 13.39 13.31 -3.05
N GLU A 22 13.92 13.19 -1.84
CA GLU A 22 13.23 12.77 -0.62
C GLU A 22 12.02 13.66 -0.30
N VAL A 23 12.20 14.98 -0.37
CA VAL A 23 11.16 15.96 -0.04
C VAL A 23 10.05 15.92 -1.07
N LEU A 24 10.42 15.79 -2.35
CA LEU A 24 9.48 15.66 -3.46
C LEU A 24 8.65 14.38 -3.31
N PHE A 25 9.32 13.25 -3.03
CA PHE A 25 8.65 11.95 -2.88
C PHE A 25 7.72 11.92 -1.66
N LEU A 26 8.19 12.46 -0.52
CA LEU A 26 7.38 12.59 0.68
C LEU A 26 6.14 13.45 0.42
N GLY A 27 6.28 14.58 -0.27
CA GLY A 27 5.15 15.44 -0.65
C GLY A 27 4.11 14.70 -1.50
N ALA A 28 4.55 13.96 -2.52
CA ALA A 28 3.66 13.18 -3.38
C ALA A 28 2.94 12.03 -2.61
N PHE A 29 3.64 11.40 -1.68
CA PHE A 29 3.06 10.36 -0.84
C PHE A 29 2.03 10.92 0.15
N LEU A 30 2.34 12.03 0.82
CA LEU A 30 1.40 12.72 1.72
C LEU A 30 0.14 13.18 0.98
N ALA A 31 0.28 13.71 -0.23
CA ALA A 31 -0.87 14.05 -1.08
C ALA A 31 -1.73 12.82 -1.42
N THR A 32 -1.10 11.66 -1.61
CA THR A 32 -1.81 10.39 -1.84
C THR A 32 -2.51 9.90 -0.57
N LEU A 33 -1.89 10.03 0.61
CA LEU A 33 -2.51 9.73 1.90
C LEU A 33 -3.71 10.64 2.17
N ALA A 34 -3.62 11.94 1.89
CA ALA A 34 -4.74 12.87 2.05
C ALA A 34 -5.94 12.43 1.19
N ARG A 35 -5.71 11.98 -0.05
CA ARG A 35 -6.76 11.43 -0.91
C ARG A 35 -7.39 10.16 -0.34
N HIS A 36 -6.58 9.28 0.24
CA HIS A 36 -7.09 8.07 0.90
C HIS A 36 -7.85 8.39 2.19
N ALA A 37 -7.46 9.42 2.93
CA ALA A 37 -8.18 9.88 4.11
C ALA A 37 -9.61 10.33 3.76
N VAL A 38 -9.78 11.04 2.64
CA VAL A 38 -11.12 11.38 2.12
C VAL A 38 -11.91 10.12 1.78
N SER A 39 -11.30 9.16 1.08
CA SER A 39 -11.96 7.89 0.75
C SER A 39 -12.37 7.10 2.00
N LEU A 40 -11.53 7.05 3.03
CA LEU A 40 -11.85 6.42 4.30
C LEU A 40 -12.98 7.15 5.03
N GLY A 41 -13.00 8.49 4.96
CA GLY A 41 -14.10 9.30 5.48
C GLY A 41 -15.43 8.96 4.81
N ILE A 42 -15.45 8.84 3.47
CA ILE A 42 -16.64 8.45 2.71
C ILE A 42 -17.13 7.05 3.12
N VAL A 43 -16.21 6.09 3.22
CA VAL A 43 -16.55 4.71 3.65
C VAL A 43 -17.07 4.69 5.09
N GLY A 44 -16.49 5.51 5.97
CA GLY A 44 -16.98 5.68 7.34
C GLY A 44 -18.41 6.22 7.37
N VAL A 45 -18.68 7.33 6.67
CA VAL A 45 -20.04 7.91 6.58
C VAL A 45 -21.03 6.89 6.01
N ALA A 46 -20.66 6.16 4.95
CA ALA A 46 -21.49 5.09 4.38
C ALA A 46 -21.77 3.98 5.41
N GLY A 47 -20.77 3.59 6.20
CA GLY A 47 -20.92 2.61 7.28
C GLY A 47 -21.84 3.08 8.41
N LEU A 48 -21.83 4.38 8.76
CA LEU A 48 -22.79 4.96 9.72
C LEU A 48 -24.20 4.93 9.15
N ALA A 49 -24.36 5.38 7.90
CA ALA A 49 -25.66 5.45 7.24
C ALA A 49 -26.29 4.05 7.09
N ALA A 50 -25.48 3.02 6.85
CA ALA A 50 -25.93 1.63 6.76
C ALA A 50 -26.16 0.96 8.13
N GLY A 51 -25.76 1.60 9.24
CA GLY A 51 -25.86 1.03 10.59
C GLY A 51 -24.96 -0.20 10.82
N THR A 52 -24.03 -0.49 9.92
CA THR A 52 -23.16 -1.68 10.00
C THR A 52 -21.89 -1.44 10.81
N TRP A 53 -21.56 -0.18 11.08
CA TRP A 53 -20.35 0.19 11.77
C TRP A 53 -20.35 -0.38 13.19
N VAL A 54 -19.24 -1.02 13.58
CA VAL A 54 -18.96 -1.47 14.93
C VAL A 54 -17.94 -0.52 15.60
N PRO A 55 -18.37 0.48 16.40
CA PRO A 55 -17.46 1.48 16.98
C PRO A 55 -16.36 0.85 17.85
N ALA A 56 -16.67 -0.25 18.54
CA ALA A 56 -15.71 -0.99 19.37
C ALA A 56 -14.51 -1.55 18.58
N LYS A 57 -14.64 -1.71 17.26
CA LYS A 57 -13.58 -2.21 16.38
C LYS A 57 -12.84 -1.10 15.62
N LEU A 58 -13.05 0.17 15.98
CA LEU A 58 -12.32 1.31 15.40
C LEU A 58 -10.78 1.18 15.50
N PRO A 59 -10.19 0.65 16.59
CA PRO A 59 -8.74 0.45 16.64
C PRO A 59 -8.23 -0.47 15.52
N TRP A 60 -9.00 -1.48 15.12
CA TRP A 60 -8.62 -2.38 14.03
C TRP A 60 -8.57 -1.68 12.68
N LEU A 61 -9.46 -0.71 12.45
CA LEU A 61 -9.42 0.15 11.27
C LEU A 61 -8.09 0.91 11.19
N LEU A 62 -7.67 1.50 12.31
CA LEU A 62 -6.41 2.25 12.40
C LEU A 62 -5.19 1.34 12.20
N VAL A 63 -5.17 0.16 12.83
CA VAL A 63 -4.09 -0.82 12.64
C VAL A 63 -4.00 -1.24 11.18
N GLY A 64 -5.12 -1.57 10.53
CA GLY A 64 -5.15 -1.94 9.11
C GLY A 64 -4.65 -0.81 8.20
N ALA A 65 -5.03 0.43 8.48
CA ALA A 65 -4.56 1.61 7.76
C ALA A 65 -3.05 1.81 7.93
N VAL A 66 -2.54 1.77 9.16
CA VAL A 66 -1.09 1.93 9.43
C VAL A 66 -0.28 0.85 8.71
N LEU A 67 -0.71 -0.41 8.76
CA LEU A 67 -0.03 -1.51 8.07
C LEU A 67 0.03 -1.28 6.56
N LEU A 68 -1.07 -0.86 5.93
CA LEU A 68 -1.08 -0.54 4.50
C LEU A 68 -0.20 0.66 4.16
N VAL A 69 -0.20 1.71 4.99
CA VAL A 69 0.62 2.90 4.78
C VAL A 69 2.11 2.53 4.84
N VAL A 70 2.52 1.78 5.87
CA VAL A 70 3.90 1.34 6.04
C VAL A 70 4.36 0.46 4.88
N MET A 71 3.55 -0.54 4.50
CA MET A 71 3.85 -1.42 3.38
C MET A 71 3.93 -0.63 2.06
N SER A 72 2.98 0.28 1.82
CA SER A 72 2.93 1.09 0.61
C SER A 72 4.10 2.06 0.52
N TRP A 73 4.52 2.65 1.64
CA TRP A 73 5.70 3.52 1.70
C TRP A 73 6.97 2.76 1.34
N GLY A 74 7.21 1.63 2.00
CA GLY A 74 8.37 0.78 1.73
C GLY A 74 8.42 0.29 0.28
N LEU A 75 7.29 -0.18 -0.25
CA LEU A 75 7.19 -0.59 -1.64
C LEU A 75 7.37 0.58 -2.61
N ALA A 76 6.82 1.76 -2.30
CA ALA A 76 6.97 2.92 -3.16
C ALA A 76 8.43 3.41 -3.23
N LEU A 77 9.20 3.33 -2.15
CA LEU A 77 10.64 3.61 -2.16
C LEU A 77 11.38 2.64 -3.09
N LEU A 78 11.08 1.34 -3.02
CA LEU A 78 11.67 0.33 -3.92
C LEU A 78 11.33 0.62 -5.38
N LEU A 79 10.06 0.95 -5.65
CA LEU A 79 9.57 1.22 -7.00
C LEU A 79 10.14 2.51 -7.61
N VAL A 80 10.45 3.53 -6.79
CA VAL A 80 11.14 4.74 -7.27
C VAL A 80 12.53 4.40 -7.79
N VAL A 81 13.31 3.65 -7.01
CA VAL A 81 14.66 3.24 -7.41
C VAL A 81 14.62 2.34 -8.64
N ALA A 82 13.74 1.34 -8.62
CA ALA A 82 13.60 0.42 -9.73
C ALA A 82 13.05 1.09 -11.01
N GLY A 83 12.12 2.05 -10.88
CA GLY A 83 11.54 2.79 -12.01
C GLY A 83 12.47 3.83 -12.63
N ALA A 84 13.52 4.25 -11.91
CA ALA A 84 14.61 5.05 -12.47
C ALA A 84 15.50 4.22 -13.41
N VAL A 85 15.68 2.92 -13.12
CA VAL A 85 16.51 2.01 -13.94
C VAL A 85 15.68 1.33 -15.05
N LEU A 86 14.42 1.00 -14.77
CA LEU A 86 13.54 0.24 -15.67
C LEU A 86 12.37 1.11 -16.17
N PRO A 87 12.43 1.57 -17.43
CA PRO A 87 11.42 2.44 -18.02
C PRO A 87 9.98 1.95 -17.92
N ASP A 88 9.78 0.64 -18.12
CA ASP A 88 8.47 -0.01 -18.27
C ASP A 88 7.87 -0.55 -16.96
N LEU A 89 8.55 -0.32 -15.83
CA LEU A 89 8.12 -0.86 -14.54
C LEU A 89 6.73 -0.38 -14.12
N SER A 90 6.33 0.83 -14.52
CA SER A 90 5.01 1.38 -14.18
C SER A 90 3.86 0.57 -14.80
N HIS A 91 4.02 0.06 -16.01
CA HIS A 91 3.05 -0.83 -16.67
C HIS A 91 2.94 -2.19 -15.97
N LEU A 92 4.08 -2.77 -15.59
CA LEU A 92 4.14 -4.04 -14.86
C LEU A 92 3.48 -3.93 -13.49
N VAL A 93 3.76 -2.85 -12.74
CA VAL A 93 3.15 -2.60 -11.43
C VAL A 93 1.64 -2.41 -11.55
N GLY A 94 1.17 -1.72 -12.60
CA GLY A 94 -0.26 -1.57 -12.87
C GLY A 94 -0.96 -2.91 -13.04
N SER A 95 -0.45 -3.73 -13.96
CA SER A 95 -1.00 -5.05 -14.26
C SER A 95 -0.92 -5.98 -13.05
N GLY A 96 0.20 -5.99 -12.34
CA GLY A 96 0.39 -6.79 -11.13
C GLY A 96 -0.56 -6.40 -10.00
N THR A 97 -0.83 -5.10 -9.82
CA THR A 97 -1.81 -4.63 -8.81
C THR A 97 -3.21 -5.13 -9.14
N MET A 98 -3.59 -5.15 -10.42
CA MET A 98 -4.88 -5.69 -10.85
C MET A 98 -5.00 -7.19 -10.56
N VAL A 99 -3.96 -7.97 -10.84
CA VAL A 99 -3.92 -9.41 -10.50
C VAL A 99 -4.04 -9.61 -8.98
N LEU A 100 -3.29 -8.83 -8.18
CA LEU A 100 -3.36 -8.89 -6.71
C LEU A 100 -4.75 -8.54 -6.17
N PHE A 101 -5.46 -7.61 -6.81
CA PHE A 101 -6.82 -7.26 -6.43
C PHE A 101 -7.78 -8.45 -6.58
N PHE A 102 -7.67 -9.23 -7.66
CA PHE A 102 -8.49 -10.42 -7.88
C PHE A 102 -8.08 -11.60 -6.99
N LEU A 103 -6.79 -11.73 -6.67
CA LEU A 103 -6.30 -12.76 -5.75
C LEU A 103 -6.69 -12.47 -4.29
N THR A 104 -6.96 -11.22 -3.97
CA THR A 104 -7.42 -10.80 -2.64
C THR A 104 -8.96 -10.88 -2.62
N PRO A 105 -9.59 -11.43 -1.57
CA PRO A 105 -11.05 -11.60 -1.49
C PRO A 105 -11.74 -10.27 -1.20
N VAL A 106 -11.56 -9.27 -2.06
CA VAL A 106 -12.16 -7.94 -1.95
C VAL A 106 -13.62 -8.01 -2.39
N LEU A 107 -13.85 -8.52 -3.61
CA LEU A 107 -15.17 -8.58 -4.26
C LEU A 107 -16.08 -9.68 -3.72
N TYR A 108 -15.52 -10.73 -3.11
CA TYR A 108 -16.25 -11.92 -2.69
C TYR A 108 -15.86 -12.35 -1.27
N PRO A 109 -16.75 -13.05 -0.54
CA PRO A 109 -16.40 -13.61 0.75
C PRO A 109 -15.38 -14.75 0.61
N ALA A 110 -14.44 -14.83 1.55
CA ALA A 110 -13.38 -15.85 1.56
C ALA A 110 -13.91 -17.30 1.57
N THR A 111 -15.17 -17.52 1.95
CA THR A 111 -15.83 -18.83 1.95
C THR A 111 -16.08 -19.41 0.56
N LEU A 112 -16.08 -18.58 -0.49
CA LEU A 112 -16.25 -19.03 -1.87
C LEU A 112 -14.94 -19.53 -2.51
N VAL A 113 -13.81 -19.38 -1.80
CA VAL A 113 -12.51 -19.83 -2.31
C VAL A 113 -12.41 -21.35 -2.19
N PRO A 114 -12.05 -22.08 -3.28
CA PRO A 114 -11.84 -23.53 -3.23
C PRO A 114 -10.83 -23.93 -2.14
N ALA A 115 -11.09 -25.06 -1.47
CA ALA A 115 -10.27 -25.58 -0.36
C ALA A 115 -8.73 -25.54 -0.58
N PRO A 116 -8.17 -25.92 -1.75
CA PRO A 116 -6.72 -25.87 -1.95
C PRO A 116 -6.15 -24.44 -2.01
N LEU A 117 -6.94 -23.44 -2.41
CA LEU A 117 -6.51 -22.03 -2.43
C LEU A 117 -6.79 -21.33 -1.10
N ALA A 118 -7.85 -21.73 -0.39
CA ALA A 118 -8.24 -21.12 0.89
C ALA A 118 -7.13 -21.21 1.95
N ARG A 119 -6.33 -22.29 1.96
CA ARG A 119 -5.16 -22.44 2.86
C ARG A 119 -4.04 -21.42 2.62
N TRP A 120 -3.94 -20.87 1.41
CA TRP A 120 -2.91 -19.89 1.04
C TRP A 120 -3.37 -18.45 1.18
N LEU A 121 -4.67 -18.23 1.36
CA LEU A 121 -5.25 -16.90 1.53
C LEU A 121 -4.59 -16.10 2.66
N PRO A 122 -4.28 -16.67 3.84
CA PRO A 122 -3.60 -15.95 4.91
C PRO A 122 -2.16 -15.55 4.58
N ALA A 123 -1.53 -16.16 3.57
CA ALA A 123 -0.17 -15.82 3.14
C ALA A 123 -0.14 -14.55 2.27
N ASN A 124 -1.28 -14.08 1.77
CA ASN A 124 -1.36 -12.84 1.02
C ASN A 124 -1.28 -11.64 1.99
N PRO A 125 -0.29 -10.74 1.86
CA PRO A 125 -0.08 -9.61 2.76
C PRO A 125 -1.18 -8.54 2.69
N LEU A 126 -2.10 -8.60 1.72
CA LEU A 126 -3.25 -7.69 1.65
C LEU A 126 -4.45 -8.21 2.46
N VAL A 127 -4.49 -9.51 2.75
CA VAL A 127 -5.65 -10.14 3.40
C VAL A 127 -5.79 -9.70 4.85
N GLY A 128 -4.69 -9.63 5.61
CA GLY A 128 -4.74 -9.20 7.01
C GLY A 128 -5.25 -7.77 7.15
N ALA A 129 -4.77 -6.84 6.33
CA ALA A 129 -5.30 -5.47 6.31
C ALA A 129 -6.79 -5.44 5.93
N LEU A 130 -7.19 -6.18 4.88
CA LEU A 130 -8.59 -6.24 4.44
C LEU A 130 -9.53 -6.78 5.53
N GLU A 131 -9.13 -7.83 6.24
CA GLU A 131 -9.92 -8.38 7.36
C GLU A 131 -10.07 -7.37 8.50
N LEU A 132 -9.03 -6.60 8.80
CA LEU A 132 -9.11 -5.52 9.78
C LEU A 132 -10.13 -4.45 9.38
N PHE A 133 -10.11 -3.99 8.12
CA PHE A 133 -11.11 -3.07 7.58
C PHE A 133 -12.54 -3.66 7.65
N ARG A 134 -12.72 -4.91 7.22
CA ARG A 134 -14.03 -5.59 7.28
C ARG A 134 -14.51 -5.76 8.72
N SER A 135 -13.61 -6.08 9.65
CA SER A 135 -13.97 -6.25 11.05
C SER A 135 -14.54 -4.96 11.65
N ALA A 136 -13.96 -3.81 11.31
CA ALA A 136 -14.39 -2.50 11.80
C ALA A 136 -15.71 -2.03 11.17
N LEU A 137 -15.91 -2.28 9.86
CA LEU A 137 -17.03 -1.73 9.09
C LEU A 137 -18.30 -2.60 9.11
N ILE A 138 -18.15 -3.92 9.16
CA ILE A 138 -19.26 -4.88 9.02
C ILE A 138 -19.18 -6.04 10.04
N GLY A 139 -18.27 -5.98 11.02
CA GLY A 139 -18.25 -6.93 12.14
C GLY A 139 -17.55 -8.27 11.88
N GLY A 140 -16.79 -8.41 10.79
CA GLY A 140 -16.08 -9.65 10.41
C GLY A 140 -15.05 -10.20 11.43
N ARG A 141 -14.60 -11.44 11.17
CA ARG A 141 -13.51 -12.11 11.88
C ARG A 141 -12.15 -11.57 11.43
N VAL A 142 -11.20 -11.55 12.34
CA VAL A 142 -9.79 -11.20 12.10
C VAL A 142 -8.97 -12.47 12.27
N ALA A 143 -8.21 -12.87 11.26
CA ALA A 143 -7.28 -13.98 11.35
C ALA A 143 -5.91 -13.45 11.82
N PRO A 144 -5.45 -13.80 13.04
CA PRO A 144 -4.19 -13.30 13.58
C PRO A 144 -2.98 -13.63 12.68
N VAL A 145 -3.00 -14.79 12.02
CA VAL A 145 -1.95 -15.22 11.09
C VAL A 145 -1.87 -14.27 9.89
N ALA A 146 -3.01 -13.92 9.28
CA ALA A 146 -3.04 -13.02 8.12
C ALA A 146 -2.55 -11.60 8.48
N VAL A 147 -2.93 -11.11 9.68
CA VAL A 147 -2.43 -9.85 10.21
C VAL A 147 -0.92 -9.91 10.48
N GLY A 148 -0.43 -11.01 11.05
CA GLY A 148 1.01 -11.23 11.29
C GLY A 148 1.83 -11.25 10.00
N VAL A 149 1.33 -11.93 8.95
CA VAL A 149 1.96 -11.94 7.63
C VAL A 149 1.98 -10.52 7.03
N THR A 150 0.85 -9.80 7.11
CA THR A 150 0.76 -8.42 6.64
C THR A 150 1.78 -7.52 7.35
N ALA A 151 1.90 -7.63 8.68
CA ALA A 151 2.85 -6.86 9.48
C ALA A 151 4.31 -7.21 9.15
N LEU A 152 4.61 -8.50 8.97
CA LEU A 152 5.94 -8.96 8.59
C LEU A 152 6.36 -8.42 7.22
N VAL A 153 5.48 -8.53 6.22
CA VAL A 153 5.76 -8.01 4.87
C VAL A 153 5.86 -6.50 4.88
N ALA A 154 5.00 -5.79 5.63
CA ALA A 154 5.10 -4.34 5.80
C ALA A 154 6.47 -3.93 6.38
N ALA A 155 6.95 -4.64 7.40
CA ALA A 155 8.27 -4.40 7.99
C ALA A 155 9.41 -4.68 7.00
N ILE A 156 9.35 -5.80 6.26
CA ILE A 156 10.34 -6.14 5.23
C ILE A 156 10.37 -5.07 4.13
N CYS A 157 9.21 -4.64 3.63
CA CYS A 157 9.11 -3.57 2.63
C CYS A 157 9.67 -2.25 3.16
N LEU A 158 9.37 -1.90 4.41
CA LEU A 158 9.87 -0.67 5.02
C LEU A 158 11.38 -0.67 5.15
N VAL A 159 11.95 -1.73 5.75
CA VAL A 159 13.39 -1.87 5.97
C VAL A 159 14.11 -1.98 4.62
N GLY A 160 13.66 -2.88 3.75
CA GLY A 160 14.24 -3.07 2.43
C GLY A 160 14.17 -1.81 1.56
N GLY A 161 13.01 -1.16 1.52
CA GLY A 161 12.81 0.09 0.79
C GLY A 161 13.69 1.22 1.31
N SER A 162 13.79 1.39 2.64
CA SER A 162 14.61 2.45 3.24
C SER A 162 16.11 2.21 3.01
N VAL A 163 16.57 0.96 3.11
CA VAL A 163 17.97 0.60 2.86
C VAL A 163 18.34 0.76 1.39
N VAL A 164 17.51 0.29 0.46
CA VAL A 164 17.78 0.42 -0.97
C VAL A 164 17.75 1.89 -1.40
N PHE A 165 16.76 2.65 -0.92
CA PHE A 165 16.63 4.06 -1.25
C PHE A 165 17.81 4.87 -0.70
N SER A 166 18.18 4.71 0.57
CA SER A 166 19.33 5.44 1.14
C SER A 166 20.66 5.12 0.44
N ARG A 167 20.85 3.88 -0.02
CA ARG A 167 22.06 3.49 -0.77
C ARG A 167 22.08 4.02 -2.20
N GLN A 168 20.93 4.12 -2.86
CA GLN A 168 20.85 4.46 -4.29
C GLN A 168 20.30 5.87 -4.56
N ALA A 169 19.95 6.65 -3.54
CA ALA A 169 19.45 8.02 -3.71
C ALA A 169 20.41 8.91 -4.52
N MET A 170 21.73 8.73 -4.33
CA MET A 170 22.73 9.45 -5.15
C MET A 170 22.75 8.95 -6.60
N ALA A 171 22.76 7.63 -6.83
CA ALA A 171 22.76 7.08 -8.18
C ALA A 171 21.48 7.41 -8.97
N VAL A 172 20.33 7.45 -8.31
CA VAL A 172 19.06 7.86 -8.92
C VAL A 172 19.10 9.33 -9.34
N ARG A 173 19.78 10.19 -8.58
CA ARG A 173 19.93 11.61 -8.92
C ARG A 173 20.74 11.81 -10.20
N ASP A 174 21.73 10.96 -10.46
CA ASP A 174 22.58 11.07 -11.66
C ASP A 174 21.89 10.58 -12.93
N LEU A 175 20.92 9.66 -12.80
CA LEU A 175 20.13 9.10 -13.91
C LEU A 175 18.95 9.98 -14.33
N VAL A 176 18.60 10.98 -13.51
CA VAL A 176 17.39 11.82 -13.61
C VAL A 176 17.78 13.22 -14.08
#